data_AF-A0AAV5UWL1-F1
#
_entry.id   AF-A0AAV5UWL1-F1
#
_cell.length_a   1.000
_cell.length_b   1.000
_cell.length_c   1.000
_cell.angle_alpha   90.00
_cell.angle_beta   90.00
_cell.angle_gamma   90.00
#
_symmetry.space_group_name_H-M   'P 1'
#
loop_
_entity.id
_entity.type
_entity.pdbx_description
1 polymer ?
#
loop_
_entity_poly.entity_id
_entity_poly.type
_entity_poly.pdbx_seq_one_letter_code
_entity_poly.pdbx_strand_id
1 'polypeptide(L)'
;DRDPCELHPCKNGATCKAKYENKKSSHECFCATGFGGPTCSERPCDSAPCQNNGTCRTTAAASTYFCDCQHDFGGKNCEFEIGKPSNNIENFGSEVEQVSSGKAEWVEEMKSRLAGAKKPSSKEKQADEQYKDPETKKRERAQREKQQEEESQKLRDEKAKQAAEEAARIAEEEAKQKLEAELQQKKNGCTLSISPFHLILSLAFLILF
;
A
#
# COMPACT_ATOMS: atom_id res chain seq x y z
N ASP A 1 1.30 -21.06 33.43
CA ASP A 1 2.01 -20.52 32.26
C ASP A 1 3.26 -19.83 32.77
N ARG A 2 4.43 -20.11 32.22
CA ARG A 2 5.70 -19.55 32.72
C ARG A 2 5.99 -18.25 31.99
N ASP A 3 6.37 -17.20 32.71
CA ASP A 3 6.75 -15.94 32.08
C ASP A 3 8.05 -16.16 31.26
N PRO A 4 8.01 -15.96 29.94
CA PRO A 4 9.16 -16.19 29.06
C PRO A 4 10.30 -15.20 29.29
N CYS A 5 10.08 -14.13 30.07
CA CYS A 5 11.12 -13.18 30.48
C CYS A 5 11.89 -13.60 31.74
N GLU A 6 11.45 -14.60 32.52
CA GLU A 6 12.12 -15.04 33.76
C GLU A 6 13.58 -15.44 33.56
N LEU A 7 13.90 -16.03 32.40
CA LEU A 7 15.25 -16.49 32.07
C LEU A 7 16.15 -15.40 31.48
N HIS A 8 15.71 -14.14 31.51
CA HIS A 8 16.44 -12.99 30.99
C HIS A 8 16.99 -13.25 29.56
N PRO A 9 16.10 -13.57 28.60
CA PRO A 9 16.52 -13.89 27.23
C PRO A 9 17.14 -12.68 26.52
N CYS A 10 16.69 -11.47 26.83
CA CYS A 10 17.19 -10.22 26.28
C CYS A 10 18.51 -9.81 26.96
N LYS A 11 19.55 -9.54 26.18
CA LYS A 11 20.91 -9.18 26.64
C LYS A 11 21.20 -7.70 26.49
N ASN A 12 22.36 -7.27 27.00
CA ASN A 12 22.92 -5.93 26.79
C ASN A 12 22.00 -4.76 27.18
N GLY A 13 21.30 -4.89 28.30
CA GLY A 13 20.42 -3.84 28.81
C GLY A 13 19.10 -3.70 28.03
N ALA A 14 18.73 -4.69 27.24
CA ALA A 14 17.45 -4.74 26.55
C ALA A 14 16.28 -5.03 27.50
N THR A 15 15.12 -4.48 27.17
CA THR A 15 13.87 -4.68 27.92
C THR A 15 13.11 -5.89 27.35
N CYS A 16 12.75 -6.86 28.20
CA CYS A 16 11.94 -8.01 27.82
C CYS A 16 10.45 -7.74 28.00
N LYS A 17 9.63 -8.15 27.03
CA LYS A 17 8.17 -8.14 27.13
C LYS A 17 7.61 -9.50 26.76
N ALA A 18 6.85 -10.09 27.67
CA ALA A 18 6.12 -11.32 27.40
C ALA A 18 4.99 -11.08 26.38
N LYS A 19 4.84 -12.01 25.43
CA LYS A 19 3.80 -12.05 24.40
C LYS A 19 3.09 -13.39 24.47
N TYR A 20 1.77 -13.33 24.46
CA TYR A 20 0.91 -14.51 24.52
C TYR A 20 -0.02 -14.49 23.31
N GLU A 21 0.23 -15.36 22.33
CA GLU A 21 -0.55 -15.45 21.09
C GLU A 21 -0.91 -16.90 20.81
N ASN A 22 -2.16 -17.17 20.42
CA ASN A 22 -2.63 -18.52 20.04
C ASN A 22 -2.28 -19.63 21.05
N LYS A 23 -2.41 -19.34 22.36
CA LYS A 23 -2.04 -20.26 23.46
C LYS A 23 -0.55 -20.64 23.49
N LYS A 24 0.33 -19.85 22.87
CA LYS A 24 1.79 -19.97 22.95
C LYS A 24 2.37 -18.78 23.71
N SER A 25 3.26 -19.07 24.66
CA SER A 25 4.06 -18.09 25.38
C SER A 25 5.35 -17.79 24.61
N SER A 26 5.64 -16.51 24.37
CA SER A 26 6.80 -16.01 23.63
C SER A 26 7.29 -14.68 24.23
N HIS A 27 8.46 -14.20 23.81
CA HIS A 27 9.00 -12.92 24.29
C HIS A 27 9.41 -12.02 23.12
N GLU A 28 9.40 -10.72 23.36
CA GLU A 28 9.97 -9.70 22.48
C GLU A 28 11.00 -8.88 23.27
N CYS A 29 12.16 -8.68 22.66
CA CYS A 29 13.24 -7.88 23.24
C CYS A 29 13.30 -6.51 22.58
N PHE A 30 13.25 -5.46 23.40
CA PHE A 30 13.50 -4.08 22.98
C PHE A 30 14.97 -3.74 23.25
N CYS A 31 15.79 -3.76 22.19
CA CYS A 31 17.23 -3.60 22.32
C CYS A 31 17.64 -2.17 22.67
N ALA A 32 18.69 -2.06 23.47
CA ALA A 32 19.40 -0.81 23.66
C ALA A 32 20.06 -0.36 22.34
N THR A 33 20.33 0.95 22.24
CA THR A 33 20.99 1.55 21.07
C THR A 33 22.28 0.81 20.74
N GLY A 34 22.45 0.45 19.46
CA GLY A 34 23.65 -0.25 18.99
C GLY A 34 23.54 -1.77 18.93
N PHE A 35 22.48 -2.35 19.53
CA PHE A 35 22.25 -3.80 19.56
C PHE A 35 21.05 -4.20 18.72
N GLY A 36 21.05 -5.47 18.29
CA GLY A 36 19.99 -6.09 17.52
C GLY A 36 19.95 -7.60 17.65
N GLY A 37 19.08 -8.20 16.84
CA GLY A 37 18.80 -9.62 16.87
C GLY A 37 17.73 -10.00 17.91
N PRO A 38 17.29 -11.27 17.92
CA PRO A 38 16.15 -11.71 18.73
C PRO A 38 16.36 -11.55 20.24
N THR A 39 17.63 -11.63 20.67
CA THR A 39 18.05 -11.53 22.07
C THR A 39 18.84 -10.25 22.36
N CYS A 40 18.95 -9.33 21.40
CA CYS A 40 19.77 -8.12 21.52
C CYS A 40 21.25 -8.39 21.82
N SER A 41 21.76 -9.55 21.39
CA SER A 41 23.15 -9.96 21.62
C SER A 41 24.10 -9.49 20.52
N GLU A 42 23.58 -9.11 19.36
CA GLU A 42 24.35 -8.83 18.15
C GLU A 42 24.49 -7.33 17.96
N ARG A 43 25.63 -6.88 17.41
CA ARG A 43 25.72 -5.52 16.85
C ARG A 43 25.65 -5.64 15.33
N PRO A 44 24.77 -4.89 14.66
CA PRO A 44 24.59 -4.96 13.21
C PRO A 44 25.86 -4.81 12.36
N CYS A 45 26.89 -4.11 12.87
CA CYS A 45 28.15 -3.92 12.17
C CYS A 45 29.21 -5.00 12.44
N ASP A 46 29.00 -5.93 13.38
CA ASP A 46 30.00 -6.95 13.73
C ASP A 46 30.21 -7.96 12.58
N SER A 47 29.21 -8.14 11.72
CA SER A 47 29.31 -8.98 10.52
C SER A 47 30.01 -8.30 9.34
N ALA A 48 30.50 -7.07 9.53
CA ALA A 48 31.11 -6.23 8.49
C ALA A 48 30.27 -6.20 7.19
N PRO A 49 28.99 -5.77 7.25
CA PRO A 49 28.08 -5.89 6.11
C PRO A 49 28.42 -4.93 4.95
N CYS A 50 29.20 -3.87 5.19
CA CYS A 50 29.53 -2.87 4.17
C CYS A 50 30.71 -3.34 3.31
N GLN A 51 30.49 -3.40 2.00
CA GLN A 51 31.47 -3.78 1.00
C GLN A 51 32.24 -2.55 0.49
N ASN A 52 33.25 -2.78 -0.37
CA ASN A 52 33.97 -1.73 -1.10
C ASN A 52 34.48 -0.58 -0.22
N ASN A 53 35.07 -0.94 0.93
CA ASN A 53 35.56 -0.01 1.94
C ASN A 53 34.51 0.98 2.47
N GLY A 54 33.23 0.61 2.46
CA GLY A 54 32.18 1.35 3.14
C GLY A 54 32.33 1.29 4.66
N THR A 55 32.04 2.40 5.36
CA THR A 55 32.09 2.44 6.82
C THR A 55 30.73 2.07 7.41
N CYS A 56 30.68 1.00 8.21
CA CYS A 56 29.45 0.60 8.89
C CYS A 56 29.17 1.47 10.11
N ARG A 57 27.93 1.95 10.23
CA ARG A 57 27.46 2.70 11.39
C ARG A 57 26.13 2.11 11.88
N THR A 58 26.07 1.77 13.15
CA THR A 58 24.82 1.31 13.77
C THR A 58 23.88 2.50 13.98
N THR A 59 22.62 2.35 13.62
CA THR A 59 21.63 3.43 13.79
C THR A 59 21.13 3.51 15.23
N ALA A 60 20.58 4.66 15.60
CA ALA A 60 19.90 4.84 16.89
C ALA A 60 18.63 3.98 17.02
N ALA A 61 17.98 3.65 15.89
CA ALA A 61 16.92 2.66 15.85
C ALA A 61 17.51 1.26 16.10
N ALA A 62 16.92 0.54 17.07
CA ALA A 62 17.35 -0.79 17.46
C ALA A 62 17.41 -1.74 16.24
N SER A 63 18.47 -2.53 16.16
CA SER A 63 18.68 -3.59 15.15
C SER A 63 18.98 -3.19 13.70
N THR A 64 19.22 -1.92 13.38
CA THR A 64 19.58 -1.52 12.00
C THR A 64 20.97 -0.90 11.88
N TYR A 65 21.55 -0.97 10.68
CA TYR A 65 22.82 -0.33 10.32
C TYR A 65 22.64 0.47 9.04
N PHE A 66 23.57 1.38 8.78
CA PHE A 66 23.76 1.99 7.49
C PHE A 66 25.24 1.95 7.10
N CYS A 67 25.48 1.84 5.80
CA CYS A 67 26.82 1.90 5.23
C CYS A 67 27.07 3.29 4.64
N ASP A 68 28.17 3.90 5.07
CA ASP A 68 28.71 5.13 4.51
C ASP A 68 29.65 4.74 3.36
N CYS A 69 29.13 4.81 2.14
CA CYS A 69 29.82 4.34 0.94
C CYS A 69 30.84 5.36 0.42
N GLN A 70 31.90 4.86 -0.22
CA GLN A 70 32.82 5.74 -0.95
C GLN A 70 32.17 6.32 -2.21
N HIS A 71 32.75 7.39 -2.75
CA HIS A 71 32.20 8.20 -3.85
C HIS A 71 31.75 7.40 -5.07
N ASP A 72 32.43 6.28 -5.36
CA ASP A 72 32.18 5.45 -6.55
C ASP A 72 31.29 4.23 -6.28
N PHE A 73 30.69 4.11 -5.08
CA PHE A 73 29.88 2.95 -4.69
C PHE A 73 28.52 3.32 -4.11
N GLY A 74 27.54 2.44 -4.29
CA GLY A 74 26.16 2.59 -3.83
C GLY A 74 25.48 1.26 -3.56
N GLY A 75 24.22 1.32 -3.11
CA GLY A 75 23.47 0.16 -2.61
C GLY A 75 23.39 0.14 -1.09
N LYS A 76 22.63 -0.82 -0.53
CA LYS A 76 22.43 -0.92 0.93
C LYS A 76 23.74 -1.26 1.65
N ASN A 77 24.59 -2.01 0.97
CA ASN A 77 25.83 -2.57 1.44
C ASN A 77 27.04 -2.04 0.64
N CYS A 78 26.87 -0.96 -0.13
CA CYS A 78 27.88 -0.42 -1.05
C CYS A 78 28.32 -1.44 -2.12
N GLU A 79 27.43 -2.33 -2.54
CA GLU A 79 27.70 -3.46 -3.42
C GLU A 79 27.80 -3.08 -4.91
N PHE A 80 27.33 -1.91 -5.31
CA PHE A 80 27.31 -1.47 -6.70
C PHE A 80 28.32 -0.36 -6.95
N GLU A 81 29.01 -0.40 -8.07
CA GLU A 81 29.82 0.72 -8.56
C GLU A 81 28.93 1.73 -9.30
N ILE A 82 29.02 3.00 -8.92
CA ILE A 82 28.27 4.10 -9.54
C ILE A 82 29.07 4.59 -10.75
N GLY A 83 28.45 4.61 -11.93
CA GLY A 83 29.05 5.21 -13.13
C GLY A 83 29.83 4.26 -14.05
N LYS A 84 29.94 2.97 -13.72
CA LYS A 84 30.36 1.96 -14.70
C LYS A 84 29.12 1.36 -15.37
N PRO A 85 28.99 1.41 -16.71
CA PRO A 85 27.97 0.66 -17.39
C PRO A 85 28.31 -0.83 -17.22
N SER A 86 27.63 -1.48 -16.28
CA SER A 86 27.62 -2.94 -16.24
C SER A 86 26.83 -3.40 -17.46
N ASN A 87 27.45 -4.20 -18.32
CA ASN A 87 26.88 -4.68 -19.58
C ASN A 87 25.78 -5.73 -19.38
N ASN A 88 24.76 -5.39 -18.58
CA ASN A 88 23.47 -6.07 -18.50
C ASN A 88 22.38 -5.00 -18.44
N ILE A 89 22.28 -4.26 -19.55
CA ILE A 89 21.16 -3.37 -19.85
C ILE A 89 20.08 -4.22 -20.54
N GLU A 90 19.38 -5.06 -19.77
CA GLU A 90 18.11 -5.63 -20.22
C GLU A 90 16.99 -5.44 -19.19
N ASN A 91 17.08 -4.45 -18.27
CA ASN A 91 15.89 -4.05 -17.51
C ASN A 91 15.92 -2.67 -16.82
N PHE A 92 16.68 -1.70 -17.34
CA PHE A 92 16.68 -0.33 -16.80
C PHE A 92 16.34 0.73 -17.85
N GLY A 93 15.67 0.32 -18.94
CA GLY A 93 15.50 1.13 -20.15
C GLY A 93 14.07 1.58 -20.48
N SER A 94 13.03 1.18 -19.73
CA SER A 94 11.64 1.55 -20.09
C SER A 94 10.95 2.49 -19.09
N GLU A 95 11.60 2.90 -18.00
CA GLU A 95 10.96 3.71 -16.96
C GLU A 95 11.84 4.87 -16.45
N VAL A 96 12.56 5.53 -17.37
CA VAL A 96 13.31 6.77 -17.04
C VAL A 96 12.84 7.96 -17.87
N GLU A 97 11.95 7.76 -18.85
CA GLU A 97 11.32 8.88 -19.58
C GLU A 97 10.06 9.45 -18.91
N GLN A 98 9.56 8.84 -17.82
CA GLN A 98 8.41 9.41 -17.07
C GLN A 98 8.81 10.32 -15.89
N VAL A 99 10.10 10.48 -15.58
CA VAL A 99 10.59 11.38 -14.52
C VAL A 99 11.33 12.60 -15.09
N SER A 100 10.94 13.09 -16.27
CA SER A 100 11.58 14.26 -16.89
C SER A 100 10.64 15.34 -17.39
N SER A 101 9.56 15.64 -16.66
CA SER A 101 8.85 16.92 -16.81
C SER A 101 9.12 17.93 -15.68
N GLY A 102 9.72 17.54 -14.55
CA GLY A 102 9.89 18.42 -13.38
C GLY A 102 11.28 19.02 -13.17
N LYS A 103 12.30 18.66 -13.98
CA LYS A 103 13.70 18.97 -13.64
C LYS A 103 14.03 20.46 -13.68
N ALA A 104 13.39 21.25 -14.55
CA ALA A 104 13.66 22.68 -14.62
C ALA A 104 12.95 23.45 -13.49
N GLU A 105 11.66 23.19 -13.26
CA GLU A 105 10.89 23.84 -12.19
C GLU A 105 11.43 23.52 -10.80
N TRP A 106 11.78 22.26 -10.54
CA TRP A 106 12.35 21.84 -9.25
C TRP A 106 13.73 22.45 -8.99
N VAL A 107 14.55 22.61 -10.03
CA VAL A 107 15.87 23.25 -9.91
C VAL A 107 15.72 24.74 -9.59
N GLU A 108 14.77 25.43 -10.20
CA GLU A 108 14.51 26.86 -9.90
C GLU A 108 13.86 27.06 -8.52
N GLU A 109 12.99 26.14 -8.07
CA GLU A 109 12.46 26.14 -6.69
C GLU A 109 13.58 25.97 -5.66
N MET A 110 14.49 25.00 -5.87
CA MET A 110 15.61 24.77 -4.95
C MET A 110 16.60 25.94 -4.95
N LYS A 111 16.85 26.58 -6.10
CA LYS A 111 17.64 27.82 -6.18
C LYS A 111 16.99 28.97 -5.42
N SER A 112 15.66 29.11 -5.49
CA SER A 112 14.90 30.11 -4.71
C SER A 112 15.04 29.88 -3.19
N ARG A 113 14.96 28.62 -2.75
CA ARG A 113 15.15 28.24 -1.35
C ARG A 113 16.58 28.49 -0.85
N LEU A 114 17.58 28.32 -1.71
CA LEU A 114 18.98 28.60 -1.41
C LEU A 114 19.30 30.11 -1.43
N ALA A 115 18.65 30.89 -2.30
CA ALA A 115 18.81 32.34 -2.35
C ALA A 115 18.20 33.08 -1.14
N GLY A 116 17.21 32.48 -0.47
CA GLY A 116 16.60 33.00 0.75
C GLY A 116 17.39 32.74 2.04
N ALA A 117 18.41 31.88 2.01
CA ALA A 117 19.20 31.52 3.18
C ALA A 117 20.30 32.55 3.45
N LYS A 118 19.94 33.71 4.02
CA LYS A 118 20.93 34.56 4.69
C LYS A 118 21.57 33.75 5.83
N LYS A 119 22.87 33.46 5.71
CA LYS A 119 23.70 32.93 6.81
C LYS A 119 23.62 33.91 8.00
N PRO A 120 23.17 33.49 9.20
CA PRO A 120 23.39 34.30 10.38
C PRO A 120 24.86 34.17 10.78
N SER A 121 25.58 35.29 10.74
CA SER A 121 26.87 35.43 11.40
C SER A 121 26.67 35.42 12.91
N SER A 122 27.46 34.60 13.60
CA SER A 122 27.89 34.77 15.00
C SER A 122 26.84 35.15 16.06
N LYS A 123 26.59 34.19 16.95
CA LYS A 123 26.06 34.33 18.34
C LYS A 123 24.58 34.75 18.47
N GLU A 124 23.70 33.78 18.68
CA GLU A 124 22.81 33.66 19.85
C GLU A 124 21.87 32.46 19.72
N LYS A 125 21.52 31.88 20.86
CA LYS A 125 20.64 30.71 21.00
C LYS A 125 19.23 31.08 20.56
N GLN A 126 18.74 30.52 19.45
CA GLN A 126 17.32 30.45 19.16
C GLN A 126 16.99 29.06 18.63
N ALA A 127 16.63 28.18 19.55
CA ALA A 127 16.00 26.90 19.29
C ALA A 127 14.69 26.86 20.09
N ASP A 128 13.72 27.72 19.75
CA ASP A 128 12.31 27.49 20.12
C ASP A 128 11.39 28.49 19.39
N GLU A 129 10.93 28.16 18.19
CA GLU A 129 9.74 28.82 17.62
C GLU A 129 8.85 27.86 16.82
N GLN A 130 9.08 26.54 16.93
CA GLN A 130 8.23 25.54 16.28
C GLN A 130 8.05 24.26 17.12
N TYR A 131 8.18 24.32 18.44
CA TYR A 131 7.67 23.26 19.30
C TYR A 131 6.19 23.53 19.60
N LYS A 132 5.28 23.03 18.74
CA LYS A 132 3.85 23.00 19.07
C LYS A 132 3.66 22.16 20.32
N ASP A 133 3.04 22.74 21.35
CA ASP A 133 2.71 22.09 22.61
C ASP A 133 2.02 20.72 22.38
N PRO A 134 2.33 19.68 23.18
CA PRO A 134 1.77 18.34 23.02
C PRO A 134 0.24 18.28 22.91
N GLU A 135 -0.49 19.13 23.63
CA GLU A 135 -1.96 19.16 23.58
C GLU A 135 -2.48 19.69 22.25
N THR A 136 -1.75 20.61 21.62
CA THR A 136 -2.12 21.13 20.29
C THR A 136 -1.92 20.05 19.22
N LYS A 137 -0.82 19.28 19.28
CA LYS A 137 -0.60 18.14 18.38
C LYS A 137 -1.66 17.05 18.55
N LYS A 138 -2.11 16.81 19.79
CA LYS A 138 -3.17 15.86 20.12
C LYS A 138 -4.52 16.29 19.52
N ARG A 139 -4.88 17.57 19.64
CA ARG A 139 -6.10 18.14 19.04
C ARG A 139 -6.06 18.07 17.51
N GLU A 140 -4.95 18.44 16.89
CA GLU A 140 -4.79 18.35 15.43
C GLU A 140 -4.89 16.90 14.92
N ARG A 141 -4.34 15.93 15.67
CA ARG A 141 -4.49 14.50 15.35
C ARG A 141 -5.95 14.05 15.44
N ALA A 142 -6.64 14.41 16.52
CA ALA A 142 -8.05 14.08 16.70
C ALA A 142 -8.95 14.72 15.61
N GLN A 143 -8.63 15.95 15.18
CA GLN A 143 -9.32 16.59 14.06
C GLN A 143 -9.11 15.86 12.74
N ARG A 144 -7.88 15.42 12.43
CA ARG A 144 -7.59 14.62 11.23
C ARG A 144 -8.30 13.28 11.26
N GLU A 145 -8.31 12.60 12.40
CA GLU A 145 -9.01 11.32 12.57
C GLU A 145 -10.52 11.49 12.38
N LYS A 146 -11.12 12.56 12.95
CA LYS A 146 -12.54 12.88 12.74
C LYS A 146 -12.86 13.19 11.27
N GLN A 147 -12.00 13.97 10.61
CA GLN A 147 -12.19 14.29 9.19
C GLN A 147 -12.12 13.03 8.32
N GLN A 148 -11.15 12.14 8.59
CA GLN A 148 -11.04 10.86 7.90
C GLN A 148 -12.28 9.97 8.12
N GLU A 149 -12.85 9.97 9.32
CA GLU A 149 -14.08 9.22 9.60
C GLU A 149 -15.29 9.78 8.85
N GLU A 150 -15.44 11.11 8.80
CA GLU A 150 -16.50 11.79 8.04
C GLU A 150 -16.36 11.53 6.53
N GLU A 151 -15.15 11.61 5.97
CA GLU A 151 -14.88 11.28 4.56
C GLU A 151 -15.13 9.81 4.26
N SER A 152 -14.73 8.91 5.17
CA SER A 152 -14.99 7.48 5.05
C SER A 152 -16.50 7.16 5.07
N GLN A 153 -17.27 7.86 5.89
CA GLN A 153 -18.72 7.72 5.94
C GLN A 153 -19.37 8.24 4.64
N LYS A 154 -18.97 9.42 4.16
CA LYS A 154 -19.47 9.95 2.88
C LYS A 154 -19.22 8.99 1.72
N LEU A 155 -18.03 8.38 1.67
CA LEU A 155 -17.71 7.36 0.65
C LEU A 155 -18.58 6.12 0.78
N ARG A 156 -18.89 5.67 2.01
CA ARG A 156 -19.82 4.54 2.23
C ARG A 156 -21.22 4.87 1.75
N ASP A 157 -21.71 6.07 2.06
CA ASP A 157 -23.06 6.51 1.68
C ASP A 157 -23.17 6.67 0.16
N GLU A 158 -22.15 7.22 -0.49
CA GLU A 158 -22.10 7.34 -1.95
C GLU A 158 -22.05 5.97 -2.64
N LYS A 159 -21.23 5.03 -2.13
CA LYS A 159 -21.21 3.65 -2.62
C LYS A 159 -22.54 2.93 -2.41
N ALA A 160 -23.20 3.14 -1.28
CA ALA A 160 -24.51 2.55 -1.00
C ALA A 160 -25.57 3.08 -1.97
N LYS A 161 -25.54 4.39 -2.28
CA LYS A 161 -26.41 5.01 -3.28
C LYS A 161 -26.17 4.43 -4.68
N GLN A 162 -24.92 4.33 -5.11
CA GLN A 162 -24.56 3.72 -6.41
C GLN A 162 -25.01 2.26 -6.49
N ALA A 163 -24.82 1.47 -5.43
CA ALA A 163 -25.26 0.09 -5.37
C ALA A 163 -26.80 -0.04 -5.45
N ALA A 164 -27.54 0.88 -4.82
CA ALA A 164 -29.00 0.90 -4.89
C ALA A 164 -29.51 1.26 -6.31
N GLU A 165 -28.88 2.25 -6.96
CA GLU A 165 -29.19 2.62 -8.34
C GLU A 165 -28.89 1.47 -9.32
N GLU A 166 -27.76 0.78 -9.13
CA GLU A 166 -27.40 -0.39 -9.94
C GLU A 166 -28.36 -1.56 -9.72
N ALA A 167 -28.74 -1.85 -8.47
CA ALA A 167 -29.70 -2.89 -8.15
C ALA A 167 -31.08 -2.61 -8.77
N ALA A 168 -31.53 -1.36 -8.78
CA ALA A 168 -32.77 -0.95 -9.44
C ALA A 168 -32.71 -1.18 -10.96
N ARG A 169 -31.59 -0.84 -11.61
CA ARG A 169 -31.38 -1.08 -13.04
C ARG A 169 -31.41 -2.57 -13.38
N ILE A 170 -30.76 -3.41 -12.56
CA ILE A 170 -30.77 -4.87 -12.74
C ILE A 170 -32.20 -5.41 -12.58
N ALA A 171 -32.94 -4.97 -11.56
CA ALA A 171 -34.31 -5.40 -11.34
C ALA A 171 -35.25 -5.02 -12.49
N GLU A 172 -35.08 -3.83 -13.09
CA GLU A 172 -35.84 -3.40 -14.27
C GLU A 172 -35.54 -4.29 -15.48
N GLU A 173 -34.26 -4.63 -15.71
CA GLU A 173 -33.85 -5.50 -16.81
C GLU A 173 -34.37 -6.93 -16.63
N GLU A 174 -34.29 -7.48 -15.41
CA GLU A 174 -34.87 -8.79 -15.09
C GLU A 174 -36.39 -8.81 -15.30
N ALA A 175 -37.09 -7.72 -14.97
CA ALA A 175 -38.53 -7.61 -15.21
C ALA A 175 -38.86 -7.59 -16.72
N LYS A 176 -38.07 -6.86 -17.53
CA LYS A 176 -38.21 -6.86 -18.99
C LYS A 176 -37.98 -8.25 -19.57
N GLN A 177 -36.92 -8.94 -19.16
CA GLN A 177 -36.61 -10.29 -19.61
C GLN A 177 -37.72 -11.29 -19.26
N LYS A 178 -38.30 -11.20 -18.05
CA LYS A 178 -39.46 -12.03 -17.66
C LYS A 178 -40.66 -11.79 -18.57
N LEU A 179 -40.98 -10.53 -18.86
CA LEU A 179 -42.08 -10.17 -19.76
C LEU A 179 -41.85 -10.68 -21.18
N GLU A 180 -40.62 -10.55 -21.70
CA GLU A 180 -40.24 -11.08 -23.02
C GLU A 180 -40.34 -12.60 -23.08
N ALA A 181 -39.90 -13.31 -22.03
CA ALA A 181 -40.02 -14.76 -21.92
C ALA A 181 -41.49 -15.21 -21.92
N GLU A 182 -42.37 -14.52 -21.18
CA GLU A 182 -43.81 -14.79 -21.19
C GLU A 182 -44.45 -14.52 -22.57
N LEU A 183 -44.05 -13.44 -23.24
CA LEU A 183 -44.52 -13.14 -24.61
C LEU A 183 -44.08 -14.22 -25.60
N GLN A 184 -42.83 -14.69 -25.47
CA GLN A 184 -42.30 -15.75 -26.31
C GLN A 184 -43.02 -17.09 -26.07
N GLN A 185 -43.36 -17.40 -24.81
CA GLN A 185 -44.17 -18.57 -24.48
C GLN A 185 -45.57 -18.49 -25.12
N LYS A 186 -46.23 -17.32 -25.10
CA LYS A 186 -47.52 -17.11 -25.77
C LYS A 186 -47.43 -17.29 -27.30
N LYS A 187 -46.38 -16.75 -27.93
CA LYS A 187 -46.13 -16.95 -29.38
C LYS A 187 -45.94 -18.42 -29.72
N ASN A 188 -45.13 -19.15 -28.95
CA ASN A 188 -44.88 -20.58 -29.16
C ASN A 188 -46.16 -21.42 -28.91
N GLY A 189 -47.01 -21.01 -27.97
CA GLY A 189 -48.34 -21.61 -27.75
C GLY A 189 -49.30 -21.40 -28.92
N CYS A 190 -49.30 -20.21 -29.54
CA CYS A 190 -50.10 -19.95 -30.74
C CYS A 190 -49.59 -20.72 -31.98
N THR A 191 -48.30 -20.99 -32.10
CA THR A 191 -47.75 -21.79 -33.22
C THR A 191 -48.01 -23.29 -33.11
N LEU A 192 -48.25 -23.81 -31.90
CA LEU A 192 -48.58 -25.23 -31.68
C LEU A 192 -50.05 -25.60 -31.99
N SER A 193 -50.92 -24.62 -32.27
CA SER A 193 -52.34 -24.86 -32.61
C SER A 193 -52.60 -25.01 -34.11
N ILE A 194 -51.61 -24.77 -34.97
CA ILE A 194 -51.72 -25.03 -36.41
C ILE A 194 -50.69 -26.11 -36.76
N SER A 195 -51.01 -27.34 -36.37
CA SER A 195 -50.26 -28.50 -36.84
C SER A 195 -50.31 -28.52 -38.38
N PRO A 196 -49.17 -28.63 -39.08
CA PRO A 196 -49.16 -28.76 -40.54
C PRO A 196 -49.98 -29.97 -41.02
N PHE A 197 -50.23 -30.95 -40.13
CA PHE A 197 -51.15 -32.04 -40.40
C PHE A 197 -52.59 -31.60 -40.66
N HIS A 198 -53.12 -30.56 -40.00
CA HIS A 198 -54.47 -30.06 -40.29
C HIS A 198 -54.56 -29.34 -41.65
N LEU A 199 -53.53 -28.58 -42.03
CA LEU A 199 -53.42 -27.98 -43.37
C LEU A 199 -53.31 -29.04 -44.47
N ILE A 200 -52.57 -30.13 -44.21
CA ILE A 200 -52.42 -31.25 -45.15
C ILE A 200 -53.73 -32.08 -45.24
N LEU A 201 -54.44 -32.30 -44.13
CA LEU A 201 -55.74 -33.01 -44.12
C LEU A 201 -56.85 -32.23 -44.82
N SER A 202 -56.91 -30.90 -44.67
CA SER A 202 -57.90 -30.06 -45.37
C SER A 202 -57.62 -29.96 -46.88
N LEU A 203 -56.35 -29.94 -47.29
CA LEU A 203 -55.98 -29.97 -48.70
C LEU A 203 -56.18 -31.36 -49.33
N ALA A 204 -55.96 -32.44 -48.58
CA ALA A 204 -56.25 -33.80 -49.04
C ALA A 204 -57.76 -34.05 -49.25
N PHE A 205 -58.62 -33.44 -48.43
CA PHE A 205 -60.08 -33.53 -48.59
C PHE A 205 -60.62 -32.80 -49.83
N LEU A 206 -59.95 -31.73 -50.27
CA LEU A 206 -60.28 -31.00 -51.51
C LEU A 206 -59.76 -31.67 -52.79
N ILE A 207 -58.86 -32.66 -52.67
CA ILE A 207 -58.30 -33.41 -53.80
C ILE A 207 -59.06 -34.74 -54.02
N LEU A 208 -59.88 -35.17 -53.05
CA LEU A 208 -60.64 -36.42 -53.08
C LEU A 208 -62.14 -36.26 -53.44
N PHE A 209 -62.57 -35.06 -53.84
CA PHE A 209 -63.90 -34.78 -54.42
C PHE A 209 -63.74 -33.92 -55.67
#